data_AF-A0A7V6L2R2-F1
#
_entry.id   AF-A0A7V6L2R2-F1
#
_cell.length_a   1.000
_cell.length_b   1.000
_cell.length_c   1.000
_cell.angle_alpha   90.00
_cell.angle_beta   90.00
_cell.angle_gamma   90.00
#
_symmetry.space_group_name_H-M   'P 1'
#
loop_
_entity.id
_entity.type
_entity.pdbx_description
1 polymer ?
#
loop_
_entity_poly.entity_id
_entity_poly.type
_entity_poly.pdbx_seq_one_letter_code
_entity_poly.pdbx_strand_id
1 'polypeptide(L)'
;MRIIILIVLLLVSMLSIVISIPGTSQSEMFLNNNLYNQEYHGRIMMIIRYILMFTISLILIEHDAQFIKPLIAYFKRGKIAFYKLIFYLLIVLWLIIIIYSIVIVIPFVTTSYYQFDINYFKEFIKLIPDYIIMTLLLLILIRDNRKGLSFLILIVFVVITFIQEDNDKIIFGYLIPLSNCKIYEYTLGYFYLICYIMLLVYIYFITFLNENI
;
A
#
# COMPACT_ATOMS: atom_id res chain seq x y z
N MET A 1 -12.79 -7.97 -9.79
CA MET A 1 -12.23 -6.60 -9.71
C MET A 1 -13.16 -5.44 -9.31
N ARG A 2 -14.02 -4.88 -10.19
CA ARG A 2 -14.73 -3.59 -9.92
C ARG A 2 -15.57 -3.59 -8.63
N ILE A 3 -16.31 -4.68 -8.40
CA ILE A 3 -17.14 -4.86 -7.21
C ILE A 3 -16.29 -4.95 -5.93
N ILE A 4 -15.13 -5.61 -6.00
CA ILE A 4 -14.21 -5.76 -4.86
C ILE A 4 -13.65 -4.39 -4.46
N ILE A 5 -13.20 -3.60 -5.44
CA ILE A 5 -12.71 -2.24 -5.18
C ILE A 5 -13.81 -1.39 -4.55
N LEU A 6 -15.05 -1.47 -5.04
CA LEU A 6 -16.17 -0.75 -4.45
C LEU A 6 -16.47 -1.19 -3.01
N ILE A 7 -16.48 -2.49 -2.73
CA ILE A 7 -16.69 -3.03 -1.38
C ILE A 7 -15.60 -2.51 -0.43
N VAL A 8 -14.35 -2.53 -0.86
CA VAL A 8 -13.21 -2.03 -0.09
C VAL A 8 -13.36 -0.55 0.20
N LEU A 9 -13.67 0.26 -0.80
CA LEU A 9 -13.84 1.71 -0.62
C LEU A 9 -15.01 2.03 0.32
N LEU A 10 -16.10 1.25 0.23
CA LEU A 10 -17.24 1.36 1.14
C LEU A 10 -16.87 0.94 2.57
N LEU A 11 -16.06 -0.09 2.72
CA LEU A 11 -15.58 -0.53 4.03
C LEU A 11 -14.67 0.54 4.66
N VAL A 12 -13.76 1.12 3.88
CA VAL A 12 -12.90 2.22 4.32
C VAL A 12 -13.72 3.44 4.72
N SER A 13 -14.75 3.81 3.95
CA SER A 13 -15.61 4.93 4.31
C SER A 13 -16.38 4.66 5.61
N MET A 14 -16.98 3.48 5.77
CA MET A 14 -17.65 3.09 7.01
C MET A 14 -16.72 3.11 8.22
N LEU A 15 -15.51 2.55 8.10
CA LEU A 15 -14.52 2.59 9.18
C LEU A 15 -14.13 4.02 9.53
N SER A 16 -13.90 4.88 8.53
CA SER A 16 -13.53 6.28 8.79
C SER A 16 -14.63 7.05 9.53
N ILE A 17 -15.91 6.75 9.30
CA ILE A 17 -17.04 7.32 10.04
C ILE A 17 -17.07 6.79 11.48
N VAL A 18 -16.90 5.48 11.66
CA VAL A 18 -16.95 4.87 13.00
C VAL A 18 -15.82 5.38 13.89
N ILE A 19 -14.62 5.59 13.32
CA ILE A 19 -13.46 6.09 14.07
C ILE A 19 -13.57 7.59 14.33
N SER A 20 -14.20 8.35 13.43
CA SER A 20 -14.32 9.80 13.60
C SER A 20 -15.33 10.21 14.67
N ILE A 21 -16.20 9.32 15.14
CA ILE A 21 -17.21 9.66 16.15
C ILE A 21 -16.78 9.07 17.51
N PRO A 22 -16.00 9.80 18.33
CA PRO A 22 -15.88 9.46 19.73
C PRO A 22 -17.27 9.63 20.37
N GLY A 23 -17.73 8.66 21.15
CA GLY A 23 -19.07 8.65 21.76
C GLY A 23 -19.30 9.72 22.84
N THR A 24 -18.68 10.88 22.71
CA THR A 24 -18.64 12.00 23.66
C THR A 24 -19.42 13.21 23.14
N SER A 25 -19.69 14.18 24.01
CA SER A 25 -20.40 15.40 23.63
C SER A 25 -19.57 16.27 22.66
N GLN A 26 -20.22 17.02 21.77
CA GLN A 26 -19.54 17.93 20.85
C GLN A 26 -18.72 19.00 21.58
N SER A 27 -19.18 19.46 22.75
CA SER A 27 -18.48 20.42 23.60
C SER A 27 -17.14 19.88 24.11
N GLU A 28 -17.08 18.60 24.50
CA GLU A 28 -15.83 17.97 24.94
C GLU A 28 -14.87 17.76 23.77
N MET A 29 -15.39 17.45 22.58
CA MET A 29 -14.58 17.36 21.37
C MET A 29 -13.86 18.69 21.11
N PHE A 30 -14.60 19.81 21.16
CA PHE A 30 -14.03 21.16 20.97
C PHE A 30 -12.94 21.51 21.99
N LEU A 31 -13.11 21.12 23.25
CA LEU A 31 -12.13 21.41 24.30
C LEU A 31 -10.84 20.60 24.12
N ASN A 32 -10.95 19.35 23.67
CA ASN A 32 -9.84 18.41 23.54
C ASN A 32 -9.52 18.06 22.07
N ASN A 33 -9.67 19.02 21.15
CA ASN A 33 -9.51 18.81 19.70
C ASN A 33 -8.23 18.07 19.32
N ASN A 34 -7.09 18.47 19.91
CA ASN A 34 -5.78 17.91 19.56
C ASN A 34 -5.68 16.41 19.90
N LEU A 35 -6.22 15.99 21.04
CA LEU A 35 -6.18 14.59 21.46
C LEU A 35 -7.01 13.71 20.51
N TYR A 36 -8.24 14.13 20.19
CA TYR A 36 -9.10 13.39 19.27
C TYR A 36 -8.56 13.35 17.85
N ASN A 37 -7.93 14.44 17.38
CA ASN A 37 -7.30 14.47 16.07
C ASN A 37 -6.09 13.50 16.02
N GLN A 38 -5.26 13.47 17.07
CA GLN A 38 -4.14 12.53 17.17
C GLN A 38 -4.59 11.07 17.21
N GLU A 39 -5.62 10.76 18.01
CA GLU A 39 -6.19 9.41 18.08
C GLU A 39 -6.77 8.96 16.73
N TYR A 40 -7.48 9.85 16.04
CA TYR A 40 -8.03 9.58 14.72
C TYR A 40 -6.94 9.23 13.72
N HIS A 41 -5.94 10.10 13.57
CA HIS A 41 -4.85 9.89 12.61
C HIS A 41 -4.03 8.64 12.93
N GLY A 42 -3.72 8.39 14.20
CA GLY A 42 -2.98 7.19 14.62
C GLY A 42 -3.71 5.89 14.28
N ARG A 43 -5.00 5.80 14.62
CA ARG A 43 -5.81 4.59 14.34
C ARG A 43 -6.02 4.39 12.84
N ILE A 44 -6.29 5.46 12.10
CA ILE A 44 -6.59 5.33 10.68
C ILE A 44 -5.36 4.97 9.86
N MET A 45 -4.17 5.47 10.25
CA MET A 45 -2.91 5.09 9.60
C MET A 45 -2.62 3.60 9.71
N MET A 46 -2.83 2.99 10.89
CA MET A 46 -2.69 1.53 11.06
C MET A 46 -3.68 0.77 10.18
N ILE A 47 -4.95 1.19 10.17
CA ILE A 47 -6.00 0.53 9.38
C ILE A 47 -5.72 0.62 7.89
N ILE A 48 -5.35 1.81 7.40
CA ILE A 48 -5.04 2.03 5.99
C ILE A 48 -3.86 1.16 5.56
N ARG A 49 -2.82 1.04 6.40
CA ARG A 49 -1.65 0.19 6.13
C ARG A 49 -2.06 -1.22 5.75
N TYR A 50 -2.88 -1.86 6.58
CA TYR A 50 -3.29 -3.25 6.37
C TYR A 50 -4.35 -3.41 5.27
N ILE A 51 -5.34 -2.51 5.21
CA ILE A 51 -6.37 -2.57 4.16
C ILE A 51 -5.74 -2.36 2.79
N LEU A 52 -4.84 -1.38 2.62
CA LEU A 52 -4.15 -1.17 1.34
C LEU A 52 -3.32 -2.40 0.94
N MET A 53 -2.55 -2.99 1.87
CA MET A 53 -1.80 -4.22 1.58
C MET A 53 -2.70 -5.33 1.04
N PHE A 54 -3.83 -5.58 1.71
CA PHE A 54 -4.77 -6.61 1.30
C PHE A 54 -5.40 -6.32 -0.07
N THR A 55 -5.81 -5.08 -0.30
CA THR A 55 -6.53 -4.68 -1.52
C THR A 55 -5.65 -4.75 -2.76
N ILE A 56 -4.41 -4.30 -2.65
CA ILE A 56 -3.41 -4.41 -3.71
C ILE A 56 -3.16 -5.88 -4.06
N SER A 57 -3.08 -6.76 -3.05
CA SER A 57 -2.91 -8.19 -3.32
C SER A 57 -4.07 -8.80 -4.11
N LEU A 58 -5.31 -8.46 -3.76
CA LEU A 58 -6.51 -8.95 -4.45
C LEU A 58 -6.57 -8.49 -5.91
N ILE A 59 -6.17 -7.25 -6.16
CA ILE A 59 -6.11 -6.66 -7.49
C ILE A 59 -5.05 -7.38 -8.34
N LEU A 60 -3.88 -7.66 -7.76
CA LEU A 60 -2.79 -8.31 -8.48
C LEU A 60 -3.05 -9.81 -8.71
N ILE A 61 -3.92 -10.47 -7.94
CA ILE A 61 -4.26 -11.89 -8.17
C ILE A 61 -5.00 -12.12 -9.51
N GLU A 62 -5.73 -11.11 -10.02
CA GLU A 62 -6.37 -11.15 -11.34
C GLU A 62 -5.42 -10.67 -12.48
N HIS A 63 -4.10 -10.62 -12.24
CA HIS A 63 -3.08 -10.09 -13.17
C HIS A 63 -3.02 -10.77 -14.54
N ASP A 64 -3.49 -12.02 -14.65
CA ASP A 64 -3.53 -12.78 -15.90
C ASP A 64 -4.94 -12.77 -16.50
N ALA A 65 -5.40 -11.58 -16.87
CA ALA A 65 -6.55 -11.46 -17.75
C ALA A 65 -6.24 -12.15 -19.10
N GLN A 66 -7.14 -13.02 -19.55
CA GLN A 66 -7.00 -13.77 -20.81
C GLN A 66 -6.75 -12.86 -22.03
N PHE A 67 -7.21 -11.61 -21.97
CA PHE A 67 -7.02 -10.57 -23.00
C PHE A 67 -5.56 -10.10 -23.18
N ILE A 68 -4.65 -10.35 -22.22
CA ILE A 68 -3.25 -9.91 -22.31
C ILE A 68 -2.41 -10.91 -23.13
N LYS A 69 -2.78 -12.19 -23.15
CA LYS A 69 -2.04 -13.25 -23.86
C LYS A 69 -1.90 -13.00 -25.37
N PRO A 70 -2.94 -12.54 -26.10
CA PRO A 70 -2.81 -12.21 -27.52
C PRO A 70 -1.84 -11.05 -27.78
N LEU A 71 -1.76 -10.06 -26.90
CA LEU A 71 -0.89 -8.89 -27.09
C LEU A 71 0.60 -9.29 -27.13
N ILE A 72 0.98 -10.37 -26.43
CA ILE A 72 2.34 -10.94 -26.40
C ILE A 72 2.83 -11.36 -27.79
N ALA A 73 1.91 -11.87 -28.62
CA ALA A 73 2.23 -12.22 -30.00
C ALA A 73 2.53 -10.98 -30.88
N TYR A 74 1.95 -9.82 -30.57
CA TYR A 74 2.02 -8.64 -31.44
C TYR A 74 3.10 -7.61 -31.06
N PHE A 75 3.36 -7.35 -29.77
CA PHE A 75 4.13 -6.15 -29.35
C PHE A 75 5.55 -6.37 -28.83
N LYS A 76 6.12 -7.58 -28.97
CA LYS A 76 7.37 -8.03 -28.31
C LYS A 76 7.25 -8.04 -26.78
N ARG A 77 7.80 -9.06 -26.14
CA ARG A 77 7.64 -9.34 -24.70
C ARG A 77 8.02 -8.18 -23.79
N GLY A 78 9.17 -7.54 -24.04
CA GLY A 78 9.66 -6.46 -23.18
C GLY A 78 8.73 -5.23 -23.11
N LYS A 79 8.08 -4.86 -24.23
CA LYS A 79 7.14 -3.73 -24.23
C LYS A 79 5.91 -4.02 -23.39
N ILE A 80 5.42 -5.26 -23.43
CA ILE A 80 4.22 -5.66 -22.69
C ILE A 80 4.52 -5.78 -21.21
N ALA A 81 5.70 -6.30 -20.85
CA ALA A 81 6.18 -6.31 -19.48
C ALA A 81 6.18 -4.89 -18.89
N PHE A 82 6.69 -3.92 -19.64
CA PHE A 82 6.74 -2.51 -19.25
C PHE A 82 5.35 -1.89 -19.11
N TYR A 83 4.46 -2.07 -20.10
CA TYR A 83 3.09 -1.55 -20.01
C TYR A 83 2.30 -2.18 -18.86
N LYS A 84 2.49 -3.49 -18.60
CA LYS A 84 1.87 -4.19 -17.48
C LYS A 84 2.34 -3.59 -16.15
N LEU A 85 3.65 -3.42 -15.99
CA LEU A 85 4.24 -2.80 -14.79
C LEU A 85 3.69 -1.39 -14.55
N ILE A 86 3.68 -0.52 -15.58
CA ILE A 86 3.16 0.85 -15.46
C ILE A 86 1.67 0.83 -15.10
N PHE A 87 0.89 -0.01 -15.76
CA PHE A 87 -0.56 -0.08 -15.54
C PHE A 87 -0.89 -0.46 -14.08
N TYR A 88 -0.24 -1.48 -13.53
CA TYR A 88 -0.48 -1.87 -12.14
C TYR A 88 0.03 -0.82 -11.13
N LEU A 89 1.19 -0.20 -11.38
CA LEU A 89 1.66 0.90 -10.53
C LEU A 89 0.69 2.08 -10.53
N LEU A 90 0.13 2.45 -11.69
CA LEU A 90 -0.87 3.52 -11.78
C LEU A 90 -2.17 3.18 -11.03
N ILE A 91 -2.65 1.93 -11.11
CA ILE A 91 -3.83 1.50 -10.33
C ILE A 91 -3.57 1.62 -8.83
N VAL A 92 -2.39 1.18 -8.37
CA VAL A 92 -2.03 1.25 -6.95
C VAL A 92 -1.94 2.70 -6.48
N LEU A 93 -1.28 3.57 -7.23
CA LEU A 93 -1.21 5.01 -6.91
C LEU A 93 -2.61 5.65 -6.88
N TRP A 94 -3.46 5.34 -7.86
CA TRP A 94 -4.84 5.83 -7.90
C TRP A 94 -5.65 5.41 -6.67
N LEU A 95 -5.51 4.16 -6.22
CA LEU A 95 -6.18 3.67 -5.01
C LEU A 95 -5.70 4.38 -3.74
N ILE A 96 -4.39 4.57 -3.61
CA ILE A 96 -3.79 5.30 -2.48
C ILE A 96 -4.37 6.71 -2.41
N ILE A 97 -4.46 7.42 -3.54
CA ILE A 97 -5.01 8.78 -3.62
C ILE A 97 -6.48 8.79 -3.21
N ILE A 98 -7.29 7.85 -3.68
CA ILE A 98 -8.71 7.79 -3.34
C ILE A 98 -8.92 7.49 -1.86
N ILE A 99 -8.23 6.49 -1.33
CA ILE A 99 -8.35 6.12 0.09
C ILE A 99 -7.94 7.29 0.97
N TYR A 100 -6.83 7.97 0.64
CA TYR A 100 -6.42 9.17 1.35
C TYR A 100 -7.47 10.28 1.30
N SER A 101 -8.07 10.49 0.13
CA SER A 101 -9.13 11.49 -0.04
C SER A 101 -10.34 11.17 0.85
N ILE A 102 -10.77 9.90 0.91
CA ILE A 102 -11.87 9.44 1.77
C ILE A 102 -11.56 9.73 3.25
N VAL A 103 -10.34 9.41 3.68
CA VAL A 103 -9.85 9.56 5.06
C VAL A 103 -9.80 11.03 5.48
N ILE A 104 -9.63 11.98 4.56
CA ILE A 104 -9.69 13.41 4.89
C ILE A 104 -11.11 13.95 4.82
N VAL A 105 -11.82 13.64 3.73
CA VAL A 105 -13.11 14.27 3.43
C VAL A 105 -14.16 13.87 4.45
N ILE A 106 -14.18 12.61 4.87
CA ILE A 106 -15.18 12.12 5.83
C ILE A 106 -15.08 12.82 7.19
N PRO A 107 -13.96 12.79 7.92
CA PRO A 107 -13.88 13.43 9.23
C PRO A 107 -14.07 14.94 9.13
N PHE A 108 -13.62 15.58 8.05
CA PHE A 108 -13.86 17.00 7.80
C PHE A 108 -15.36 17.34 7.72
N VAL A 109 -16.18 16.44 7.16
CA VAL A 109 -17.63 16.64 7.08
C VAL A 109 -18.34 16.20 8.37
N THR A 110 -17.90 15.12 9.00
CA THR A 110 -18.62 14.50 10.13
C THR A 110 -18.28 15.11 11.48
N THR A 111 -17.12 15.73 11.63
CA THR A 111 -16.59 16.16 12.94
C THR A 111 -16.10 17.59 12.93
N SER A 112 -16.26 18.26 14.07
CA SER A 112 -15.79 19.64 14.26
C SER A 112 -14.34 19.73 14.77
N TYR A 113 -13.79 18.64 15.30
CA TYR A 113 -12.43 18.63 15.85
C TYR A 113 -11.35 18.37 14.80
N TYR A 114 -11.71 17.85 13.63
CA TYR A 114 -10.74 17.42 12.63
C TYR A 114 -9.94 18.61 12.10
N GLN A 115 -8.62 18.49 12.19
CA GLN A 115 -7.68 19.44 11.60
C GLN A 115 -6.66 18.68 10.78
N PHE A 116 -6.37 19.21 9.59
CA PHE A 116 -5.31 18.66 8.76
C PHE A 116 -3.95 18.91 9.42
N ASP A 117 -3.17 17.84 9.61
CA ASP A 117 -1.82 17.92 10.14
C ASP A 117 -0.82 17.35 9.12
N ILE A 118 0.18 18.18 8.81
CA ILE A 118 1.22 17.95 7.82
C ILE A 118 2.12 16.77 8.21
N ASN A 119 2.30 16.50 9.50
CA ASN A 119 3.14 15.40 9.96
C ASN A 119 2.54 14.06 9.59
N TYR A 120 1.22 13.88 9.78
CA TYR A 120 0.53 12.66 9.34
C TYR A 120 0.54 12.50 7.82
N PHE A 121 0.46 13.60 7.06
CA PHE A 121 0.62 13.53 5.60
C PHE A 121 2.00 13.03 5.20
N LYS A 122 3.07 13.49 5.87
CA LYS A 122 4.43 12.98 5.64
C LYS A 122 4.54 11.49 5.96
N GLU A 123 3.95 11.04 7.06
CA GLU A 123 3.91 9.61 7.41
C GLU A 123 3.12 8.79 6.40
N PHE A 124 2.01 9.30 5.89
CA PHE A 124 1.25 8.66 4.82
C PHE A 124 2.06 8.51 3.53
N ILE A 125 2.78 9.56 3.11
CA ILE A 125 3.66 9.50 1.93
C ILE A 125 4.73 8.42 2.09
N LYS A 126 5.26 8.21 3.30
CA LYS A 126 6.26 7.15 3.55
C LYS A 126 5.72 5.75 3.29
N LEU A 127 4.39 5.53 3.26
CA LEU A 127 3.80 4.23 2.93
C LEU A 127 3.83 3.92 1.43
N ILE A 128 3.92 4.94 0.56
CA ILE A 128 3.83 4.76 -0.91
C ILE A 128 4.89 3.74 -1.42
N PRO A 129 6.17 3.84 -1.03
CA PRO A 129 7.18 2.89 -1.47
C PRO A 129 6.93 1.44 -1.00
N ASP A 130 6.35 1.24 0.19
CA ASP A 130 6.02 -0.09 0.72
C ASP A 130 5.05 -0.81 -0.22
N TYR A 131 4.04 -0.10 -0.68
CA TYR A 131 3.06 -0.62 -1.64
C TYR A 131 3.69 -0.88 -3.01
N ILE A 132 4.65 -0.05 -3.45
CA ILE A 132 5.40 -0.29 -4.69
C ILE A 132 6.24 -1.57 -4.58
N ILE A 133 6.97 -1.75 -3.47
CA ILE A 133 7.77 -2.96 -3.20
C ILE A 133 6.87 -4.19 -3.21
N MET A 134 5.75 -4.14 -2.49
CA MET A 134 4.80 -5.24 -2.42
C MET A 134 4.20 -5.55 -3.79
N THR A 135 3.84 -4.53 -4.57
CA THR A 135 3.33 -4.68 -5.94
C THR A 135 4.35 -5.39 -6.83
N LEU A 136 5.61 -4.94 -6.82
CA LEU A 136 6.67 -5.54 -7.63
C LEU A 136 6.93 -7.01 -7.25
N LEU A 137 6.99 -7.32 -5.96
CA LEU A 137 7.17 -8.69 -5.49
C LEU A 137 6.00 -9.59 -5.88
N LEU A 138 4.76 -9.12 -5.70
CA LEU A 138 3.57 -9.87 -6.11
C LEU A 138 3.53 -10.09 -7.63
N LEU A 139 3.89 -9.09 -8.43
CA LEU A 139 3.99 -9.21 -9.89
C LEU A 139 5.03 -10.26 -10.32
N ILE A 140 6.16 -10.33 -9.63
CA ILE A 140 7.21 -11.34 -9.86
C ILE A 140 6.68 -12.75 -9.52
N LEU A 141 5.91 -12.90 -8.43
CA LEU A 141 5.56 -14.21 -7.85
C LEU A 141 4.24 -14.80 -8.36
N ILE A 142 3.25 -13.98 -8.74
CA ILE A 142 1.92 -14.44 -9.21
C ILE A 142 2.00 -15.13 -10.58
N ARG A 143 3.05 -14.85 -11.36
CA ARG A 143 3.20 -15.29 -12.73
C ARG A 143 3.22 -16.82 -12.93
N ASP A 144 3.65 -17.59 -11.94
CA ASP A 144 3.78 -19.05 -12.06
C ASP A 144 2.47 -19.83 -11.77
N ASN A 145 1.30 -19.21 -11.97
CA ASN A 145 -0.02 -19.76 -11.56
C ASN A 145 -0.15 -20.07 -10.05
N ARG A 146 0.80 -19.63 -9.23
CA ARG A 146 0.81 -19.89 -7.79
C ARG A 146 0.03 -18.80 -7.03
N LYS A 147 -1.26 -18.66 -7.31
CA LYS A 147 -2.16 -17.71 -6.62
C LYS A 147 -2.18 -17.90 -5.09
N GLY A 148 -1.86 -19.09 -4.59
CA GLY A 148 -1.70 -19.34 -3.16
C GLY A 148 -0.44 -18.69 -2.56
N LEU A 149 0.64 -18.56 -3.34
CA LEU A 149 1.87 -17.92 -2.86
C LEU A 149 1.68 -16.42 -2.62
N SER A 150 0.87 -15.72 -3.43
CA SER A 150 0.61 -14.29 -3.19
C SER A 150 -0.04 -14.01 -1.84
N PHE A 151 -0.94 -14.88 -1.39
CA PHE A 151 -1.51 -14.77 -0.04
C PHE A 151 -0.49 -15.08 1.05
N LEU A 152 0.36 -16.10 0.84
CA LEU A 152 1.43 -16.43 1.79
C LEU A 152 2.42 -15.27 1.92
N ILE A 153 2.83 -14.67 0.80
CA ILE A 153 3.70 -13.48 0.77
C ILE A 153 3.04 -12.34 1.52
N LEU A 154 1.75 -12.09 1.31
CA LEU A 154 1.05 -11.04 2.06
C LEU A 154 1.09 -11.29 3.58
N ILE A 155 0.83 -12.52 4.02
CA ILE A 155 0.92 -12.88 5.45
C ILE A 155 2.34 -12.63 5.96
N VAL A 156 3.37 -13.00 5.20
CA VAL A 156 4.77 -12.74 5.54
C VAL A 156 5.04 -11.23 5.64
N PHE A 157 4.53 -10.42 4.71
CA PHE A 157 4.66 -8.96 4.74
C PHE A 157 4.03 -8.36 6.00
N VAL A 158 2.83 -8.79 6.36
CA VAL A 158 2.13 -8.34 7.57
C VAL A 158 2.92 -8.72 8.83
N VAL A 159 3.42 -9.96 8.90
CA VAL A 159 4.25 -10.40 10.04
C VAL A 159 5.54 -9.58 10.12
N ILE A 160 6.19 -9.30 8.99
CA ILE A 160 7.40 -8.49 8.95
C ILE A 160 7.11 -7.05 9.38
N THR A 161 5.98 -6.45 8.99
CA THR A 161 5.61 -5.12 9.46
C THR A 161 5.44 -5.07 10.97
N PHE A 162 4.81 -6.08 11.59
CA PHE A 162 4.69 -6.15 13.05
C PHE A 162 6.06 -6.29 13.72
N ILE A 163 6.92 -7.20 13.21
CA ILE A 163 8.27 -7.40 13.75
C ILE A 163 9.09 -6.12 13.68
N GLN A 164 8.96 -5.34 12.60
CA GLN A 164 9.69 -4.09 12.39
C GLN A 164 9.12 -2.93 13.22
N GLU A 165 7.83 -2.92 13.55
CA GLU A 165 7.25 -1.96 14.50
C GLU A 165 7.77 -2.21 15.93
N ASP A 166 7.90 -3.47 16.33
CA ASP A 166 8.30 -3.84 17.69
C ASP A 166 9.82 -3.89 17.91
N ASN A 167 10.64 -4.05 16.86
CA ASN A 167 12.09 -4.20 16.97
C ASN A 167 12.91 -3.05 16.39
N ASP A 168 13.81 -2.55 17.23
CA ASP A 168 14.76 -1.48 16.90
C ASP A 168 15.94 -1.90 16.00
N LYS A 169 16.03 -3.18 15.62
CA LYS A 169 17.20 -3.70 14.89
C LYS A 169 17.14 -3.33 13.41
N ILE A 170 18.10 -2.51 12.99
CA ILE A 170 18.29 -2.03 11.61
C ILE A 170 18.36 -3.17 10.58
N ILE A 171 18.89 -4.35 10.98
CA ILE A 171 19.08 -5.53 10.12
C ILE A 171 17.80 -5.92 9.36
N PHE A 172 16.63 -5.87 10.03
CA PHE A 172 15.36 -6.24 9.40
C PHE A 172 14.97 -5.29 8.27
N GLY A 173 15.37 -4.03 8.34
CA GLY A 173 15.11 -3.06 7.27
C GLY A 173 15.99 -3.28 6.03
N TYR A 174 17.15 -3.92 6.17
CA TYR A 174 17.96 -4.27 5.00
C TYR A 174 17.35 -5.45 4.24
N LEU A 175 16.71 -6.40 4.92
CA LEU A 175 16.05 -7.52 4.25
C LEU A 175 14.84 -7.06 3.42
N ILE A 176 13.94 -6.30 4.05
CA ILE A 176 12.77 -5.71 3.38
C ILE A 176 12.63 -4.26 3.89
N PRO A 177 12.95 -3.25 3.05
CA PRO A 177 12.96 -1.85 3.47
C PRO A 177 11.53 -1.28 3.46
N LEU A 178 10.74 -1.58 4.49
CA LEU A 178 9.39 -1.00 4.71
C LEU A 178 9.45 0.23 5.61
N SER A 179 8.52 1.17 5.42
CA SER A 179 8.46 2.48 6.07
C SER A 179 8.59 2.48 7.59
N ASN A 180 8.20 1.38 8.25
CA ASN A 180 8.35 1.18 9.70
C ASN A 180 9.80 0.99 10.16
N CYS A 181 10.73 0.73 9.25
CA CYS A 181 12.12 0.51 9.60
C CYS A 181 12.81 1.80 10.02
N LYS A 182 13.59 1.73 11.09
CA LYS A 182 14.52 2.81 11.52
C LYS A 182 15.55 3.21 10.47
N ILE A 183 15.74 2.40 9.42
CA ILE A 183 16.59 2.77 8.27
C ILE A 183 16.18 4.13 7.68
N TYR A 184 14.90 4.49 7.72
CA TYR A 184 14.40 5.77 7.20
C TYR A 184 14.69 6.99 8.09
N GLU A 185 15.22 6.79 9.29
CA GLU A 185 15.78 7.87 10.11
C GLU A 185 17.14 8.32 9.55
N TYR A 186 17.82 7.47 8.78
CA TYR A 186 19.09 7.76 8.15
C TYR A 186 18.91 8.17 6.69
N THR A 187 19.68 9.17 6.24
CA THR A 187 19.67 9.64 4.84
C THR A 187 20.04 8.52 3.85
N LEU A 188 20.97 7.65 4.24
CA LEU A 188 21.37 6.47 3.46
C LEU A 188 20.23 5.46 3.26
N GLY A 189 19.22 5.46 4.13
CA GLY A 189 18.07 4.56 4.01
C GLY A 189 17.22 4.82 2.77
N TYR A 190 17.04 6.08 2.41
CA TYR A 190 16.31 6.45 1.19
C TYR A 190 17.05 6.00 -0.08
N PHE A 191 18.38 6.12 -0.10
CA PHE A 191 19.19 5.61 -1.22
C PHE A 191 19.08 4.09 -1.33
N TYR A 192 19.11 3.39 -0.19
CA TYR A 192 18.93 1.94 -0.16
C TYR A 192 17.58 1.52 -0.73
N LEU A 193 16.49 2.19 -0.36
CA LEU A 193 15.15 1.94 -0.91
C LEU A 193 15.12 2.10 -2.43
N ILE A 194 15.74 3.15 -2.97
CA ILE A 194 15.76 3.39 -4.42
C ILE A 194 16.51 2.26 -5.13
N CYS A 195 17.69 1.89 -4.62
CA CYS A 195 18.45 0.76 -5.15
C CYS A 195 17.66 -0.55 -5.09
N TYR A 196 16.93 -0.80 -4.00
CA TYR A 196 16.10 -1.98 -3.81
C TYR A 196 14.94 -2.03 -4.82
N ILE A 197 14.23 -0.92 -5.03
CA ILE A 197 13.16 -0.84 -6.03
C ILE A 197 13.70 -1.08 -7.44
N MET A 198 14.85 -0.47 -7.79
CA MET A 198 15.48 -0.67 -9.10
C MET A 198 15.88 -2.14 -9.31
N LEU A 199 16.39 -2.80 -8.28
CA LEU A 199 16.71 -4.23 -8.30
C LEU A 199 15.45 -5.07 -8.53
N LEU A 200 14.34 -4.78 -7.85
CA LEU A 200 13.07 -5.48 -8.07
C LEU A 200 12.54 -5.29 -9.50
N VAL A 201 12.62 -4.09 -10.05
CA VAL A 201 12.25 -3.82 -11.45
C VAL A 201 13.12 -4.64 -12.40
N TYR A 202 14.43 -4.71 -12.14
CA TYR A 202 15.35 -5.52 -12.95
C TYR A 202 15.00 -7.02 -12.90
N ILE A 203 14.74 -7.57 -11.71
CA ILE A 203 14.31 -8.97 -11.54
C ILE A 203 12.98 -9.23 -12.27
N TYR A 204 12.02 -8.29 -12.20
CA TYR A 204 10.77 -8.38 -12.93
C TYR A 204 10.99 -8.48 -14.45
N PHE A 205 11.92 -7.72 -15.02
CA PHE A 205 12.25 -7.84 -16.44
C PHE A 205 12.96 -9.15 -16.79
N ILE A 206 13.92 -9.61 -15.98
CA ILE A 206 14.61 -10.89 -16.22
C ILE A 206 13.61 -12.04 -16.23
N THR A 207 12.76 -12.11 -15.20
CA THR A 207 11.73 -13.15 -15.10
C THR A 207 10.76 -13.08 -16.28
N PHE A 208 10.50 -11.89 -16.82
CA PHE A 208 9.67 -11.74 -18.02
C PHE A 208 10.32 -12.14 -19.33
N LEU A 209 11.61 -11.91 -19.48
CA LEU A 209 12.31 -12.19 -20.72
C LEU A 209 12.73 -13.66 -20.84
N ASN A 210 13.12 -14.30 -19.73
CA ASN A 210 13.59 -15.69 -19.68
C ASN A 210 12.47 -16.74 -19.71
N GLU A 211 11.22 -16.34 -19.86
CA GLU A 211 10.11 -17.26 -19.94
C GLU A 211 10.14 -18.02 -21.27
N ASN A 212 10.51 -19.31 -21.24
CA ASN A 212 10.36 -20.20 -22.38
C ASN A 212 8.87 -20.58 -22.51
N ILE A 213 8.32 -20.50 -23.73
CA ILE A 213 6.95 -20.98 -24.04
C ILE A 213 6.94 -22.50 -23.89
#